data_AF-T0ZAG6-F1
#
_entry.id   AF-T0ZAG6-F1
#
_cell.length_a   1.000
_cell.length_b   1.000
_cell.length_c   1.000
_cell.angle_alpha   90.00
_cell.angle_beta   90.00
_cell.angle_gamma   90.00
#
_symmetry.space_group_name_H-M   'P 1'
#
loop_
_entity.id
_entity.type
_entity.pdbx_description
1 polymer ?
#
loop_
_entity_poly.entity_id
_entity_poly.type
_entity_poly.pdbx_seq_one_letter_code
_entity_poly.pdbx_strand_id
1 'polypeptide(L)' 'MGHDIPADFDTLAVRAGQVRGSEGEHAEALYLTSGFAYASAAEAAARFSGAAPGNVYSRFTNPTVRAFEQRLAAL' A
#
# COMPACT_ATOMS: atom_id res chain seq x y z
N MET A 1 15.57 -21.85 14.53
CA MET A 1 14.87 -22.36 13.33
C MET A 1 13.44 -21.86 13.39
N GLY A 2 13.20 -20.63 12.93
CA GLY A 2 11.85 -20.11 12.79
C GLY A 2 11.26 -20.75 11.54
N HIS A 3 10.20 -21.54 11.72
CA HIS A 3 9.48 -22.07 10.57
C HIS A 3 8.57 -20.94 10.07
N ASP A 4 8.91 -20.35 8.93
CA ASP A 4 7.99 -19.56 8.12
C ASP A 4 6.88 -20.49 7.62
N ILE A 5 5.93 -20.83 8.51
CA ILE A 5 4.68 -21.44 8.09
C ILE A 5 3.88 -20.33 7.44
N PRO A 6 3.55 -20.44 6.14
CA PRO A 6 2.61 -19.53 5.52
C PRO A 6 1.33 -19.54 6.35
N ALA A 7 0.85 -18.37 6.74
CA ALA A 7 -0.39 -18.28 7.52
C ALA A 7 -1.54 -18.96 6.77
N ASP A 8 -2.50 -19.54 7.50
CA ASP A 8 -3.67 -20.18 6.89
C ASP A 8 -4.50 -19.18 6.07
N PHE A 9 -5.26 -19.68 5.09
CA PHE A 9 -6.10 -18.87 4.20
C PHE A 9 -6.97 -17.86 4.96
N ASP A 10 -7.65 -18.30 6.03
CA ASP A 10 -8.52 -17.42 6.84
C ASP A 10 -7.73 -16.29 7.52
N THR A 11 -6.48 -16.57 7.91
CA THR A 11 -5.61 -15.54 8.51
C THR A 11 -5.16 -14.55 7.45
N LEU A 12 -4.75 -15.02 6.27
CA LEU A 12 -4.33 -14.17 5.15
C LEU A 12 -5.50 -13.29 4.66
N ALA A 13 -6.71 -13.84 4.60
CA ALA A 13 -7.91 -13.10 4.18
C ALA A 13 -8.22 -11.90 5.08
N VAL A 14 -7.81 -11.95 6.35
CA VAL A 14 -7.99 -10.84 7.30
C VAL A 14 -6.76 -9.94 7.41
N ARG A 15 -5.55 -10.51 7.33
CA ARG A 15 -4.31 -9.81 7.73
C ARG A 15 -3.40 -9.40 6.57
N ALA A 16 -3.44 -10.10 5.44
CA ALA A 16 -2.55 -9.80 4.33
C ALA A 16 -2.84 -8.40 3.75
N GLY A 17 -1.78 -7.74 3.28
CA GLY A 17 -1.84 -6.39 2.70
C GLY A 17 -2.04 -5.24 3.71
N GLN A 18 -2.28 -5.52 4.99
CA GLN A 18 -2.46 -4.48 6.00
C GLN A 18 -1.15 -3.72 6.26
N VAL A 19 -1.21 -2.39 6.18
CA VAL A 19 -0.11 -1.49 6.54
C VAL A 19 -0.62 -0.56 7.63
N ARG A 20 0.04 -0.54 8.78
CA ARG A 20 -0.29 0.38 9.87
C ARG A 20 0.19 1.79 9.54
N GLY A 21 -0.67 2.78 9.76
CA GLY A 21 -0.32 4.19 9.70
C GLY A 21 0.51 4.63 10.90
N SER A 22 0.74 5.95 10.99
CA SER A 22 1.52 6.57 12.06
C SER A 22 0.88 6.44 13.44
N GLU A 23 -0.44 6.29 13.50
CA GLU A 23 -1.21 6.17 14.75
C GLU A 23 -1.25 4.73 15.28
N GLY A 24 -0.73 3.77 14.51
CA GLY A 24 -0.68 2.36 14.90
C GLY A 24 -2.04 1.69 14.95
N GLU A 25 -3.03 2.23 14.24
CA GLU A 25 -4.41 1.79 14.23
C GLU A 25 -4.59 0.33 13.77
N HIS A 26 -5.70 -0.28 14.20
CA HIS A 26 -6.08 -1.63 13.79
C HIS A 26 -6.82 -1.68 12.45
N ALA A 27 -7.54 -0.61 12.12
CA ALA A 27 -8.32 -0.52 10.88
C ALA A 27 -7.41 -0.17 9.70
N GLU A 28 -7.82 -0.55 8.48
CA GLU A 28 -7.12 -0.09 7.28
C GLU A 28 -7.40 1.38 7.01
N ALA A 29 -6.36 2.15 6.73
CA ALA A 29 -6.51 3.54 6.33
C ALA A 29 -7.21 3.66 4.97
N LEU A 30 -8.15 4.61 4.88
CA LEU A 30 -8.86 4.94 3.64
C LEU A 30 -8.26 6.19 3.00
N TYR A 31 -7.59 6.00 1.85
CA TYR A 31 -6.98 7.07 1.08
C TYR A 31 -7.94 7.60 0.02
N LEU A 32 -8.98 8.31 0.47
CA LEU A 32 -10.06 8.87 -0.35
C LEU A 32 -9.62 10.16 -1.06
N THR A 33 -8.64 10.03 -1.95
CA THR A 33 -8.07 11.14 -2.72
C THR A 33 -7.91 10.76 -4.18
N SER A 34 -7.90 11.76 -5.06
CA SER A 34 -7.53 11.58 -6.46
C SER A 34 -6.01 11.68 -6.68
N GLY A 35 -5.33 12.61 -6.01
CA GLY A 35 -3.91 12.91 -6.20
C GLY A 35 -3.11 12.95 -4.89
N PHE A 36 -1.79 12.98 -5.03
CA PHE A 36 -0.84 12.99 -3.91
C PHE A 36 0.09 14.19 -3.99
N ALA A 37 0.42 14.77 -2.84
CA ALA A 37 1.34 15.89 -2.74
C ALA A 37 2.81 15.43 -2.87
N TYR A 38 3.66 16.36 -3.29
CA TYR A 38 5.11 16.19 -3.41
C TYR A 38 5.81 17.30 -2.62
N ALA A 39 6.97 17.00 -2.03
CA ALA A 39 7.79 17.97 -1.31
C ALA A 39 8.49 18.95 -2.26
N SER A 40 8.70 18.56 -3.53
CA SER A 40 9.29 19.42 -4.56
C SER A 40 8.88 19.01 -5.98
N ALA A 41 9.07 19.92 -6.94
CA ALA A 41 8.87 19.61 -8.36
C ALA A 41 9.83 18.51 -8.86
N ALA A 42 11.06 18.47 -8.34
CA ALA A 42 12.03 17.43 -8.67
C ALA A 42 11.56 16.04 -8.23
N GLU A 43 10.96 15.93 -7.05
CA GLU A 43 10.37 14.68 -6.57
C GLU A 43 9.20 14.24 -7.44
N ALA A 44 8.31 15.17 -7.82
CA ALA A 44 7.22 14.87 -8.73
C ALA A 44 7.76 14.28 -10.05
N ALA A 45 8.73 14.96 -10.67
CA ALA A 45 9.35 14.50 -11.93
C ALA A 45 9.97 13.10 -11.80
N ALA A 46 10.65 12.80 -10.69
CA ALA A 46 11.24 11.49 -10.44
C ALA A 46 10.19 10.38 -10.29
N ARG A 47 9.05 10.66 -9.65
CA ARG A 47 7.95 9.68 -9.54
C ARG A 47 7.23 9.46 -10.86
N PHE A 48 6.97 10.52 -11.62
CA PHE A 48 6.33 10.41 -12.94
C PHE A 48 7.20 9.66 -13.95
N SER A 49 8.53 9.77 -13.88
CA SER A 49 9.45 9.03 -14.74
C SER A 49 9.73 7.60 -14.28
N GLY A 50 9.24 7.20 -13.10
CA GLY A 50 9.56 5.91 -12.49
C GLY A 50 10.96 5.81 -11.89
N ALA A 51 11.73 6.91 -11.87
CA ALA A 51 13.05 6.97 -11.24
C ALA A 51 12.98 6.90 -9.69
N ALA A 52 11.84 7.22 -9.10
CA ALA A 52 11.57 7.07 -7.67
C ALA A 52 10.19 6.43 -7.43
N PRO A 53 10.04 5.58 -6.39
CA PRO A 53 8.74 5.03 -6.03
C PRO A 53 7.86 6.10 -5.40
N GLY A 54 6.55 5.90 -5.48
CA GLY A 54 5.58 6.74 -4.79
C GLY A 54 4.25 6.77 -5.52
N ASN A 55 3.22 7.25 -4.83
CA ASN A 55 1.94 7.47 -5.48
C ASN A 55 1.98 8.76 -6.29
N VAL A 56 1.27 8.76 -7.43
CA VAL A 56 1.14 9.91 -8.32
C VAL A 56 -0.32 10.36 -8.40
N TYR A 57 -1.19 9.44 -8.83
CA TYR A 57 -2.62 9.65 -8.96
C TYR A 57 -3.35 8.33 -8.77
N SER A 58 -4.51 8.35 -8.13
CA SER A 58 -5.27 7.14 -7.74
C SER A 58 -5.72 6.27 -8.91
N ARG A 59 -5.77 6.82 -10.13
CA ARG A 59 -5.99 6.03 -11.35
C ARG A 59 -4.92 4.97 -11.57
N PHE A 60 -3.69 5.22 -11.10
CA PHE A 60 -2.55 4.32 -11.29
C PHE A 60 -2.20 3.59 -9.99
N THR A 61 -2.19 4.32 -8.87
CA THR A 61 -1.74 3.80 -7.58
C THR A 61 -2.51 4.46 -6.43
N ASN A 62 -3.09 3.67 -5.53
CA ASN A 62 -3.71 4.14 -4.30
C ASN A 62 -3.41 3.15 -3.15
N PRO A 63 -2.98 3.59 -1.95
CA PRO A 63 -2.60 2.66 -0.89
C PRO A 63 -3.74 1.74 -0.41
N THR A 64 -4.99 2.21 -0.38
CA THR A 64 -6.14 1.37 0.00
C THR A 64 -6.35 0.26 -1.03
N VAL A 65 -6.23 0.58 -2.33
CA VAL A 65 -6.33 -0.41 -3.41
C VAL A 65 -5.15 -1.38 -3.37
N ARG A 66 -3.94 -0.89 -3.13
CA ARG A 66 -2.73 -1.72 -3.01
C ARG A 66 -2.83 -2.73 -1.87
N ALA A 67 -3.37 -2.34 -0.72
CA ALA A 67 -3.61 -3.28 0.39
C ALA A 67 -4.53 -4.43 -0.04
N PHE A 68 -5.60 -4.11 -0.79
CA PHE A 68 -6.50 -5.12 -1.36
C PHE A 68 -5.82 -6.00 -2.42
N GLU A 69 -5.06 -5.42 -3.35
CA GLU A 69 -4.29 -6.15 -4.36
C GLU A 69 -3.31 -7.14 -3.71
N GLN A 70 -2.58 -6.68 -2.69
CA GLN A 70 -1.62 -7.51 -1.95
C GLN A 70 -2.32 -8.63 -1.16
N ARG A 71 -3.51 -8.36 -0.61
CA ARG A 71 -4.32 -9.39 0.04
C ARG A 71 -4.70 -10.48 -0.96
N LEU A 72 -5.29 -10.11 -2.10
CA LEU A 72 -5.68 -11.07 -3.14
C LEU A 72 -4.48 -11.87 -3.67
N ALA A 73 -3.32 -11.23 -3.83
CA ALA A 73 -2.11 -11.92 -4.29
C ALA A 73 -1.55 -12.92 -3.27
N ALA A 74 -1.92 -12.82 -1.99
CA ALA A 74 -1.49 -13.72 -0.94
C ALA A 74 -2.44 -14.90 -0.72
N LEU A 75 -3.67 -14.85 -1.25
CA LEU A 75 -4.67 -15.91 -1.15
C LEU A 75 -4.51 -16.96 -2.26
#